data_AF-A0AAN8UEC2-F1
#
_entry.id   AF-A0AAN8UEC2-F1
#
_cell.length_a   1.000
_cell.length_b   1.000
_cell.length_c   1.000
_cell.angle_alpha   90.00
_cell.angle_beta   90.00
_cell.angle_gamma   90.00
#
_symmetry.space_group_name_H-M   'P 1'
#
loop_
_entity.id
_entity.type
_entity.pdbx_description
1 polymer ?
#
loop_
_entity_poly.entity_id
_entity_poly.type
_entity_poly.pdbx_seq_one_letter_code
_entity_poly.pdbx_strand_id
1 'polypeptide(L)'
;MQITQAVLEKNNEDQFQVRVMRQLLWVDGDRYELREIYGIGNSAADFDDSDPGKECVICMTEPKDTAVLPCRHMCMCSECAKELRIQSNKCPICRQPIEELIEIKINSSYQ
;
A
#
# COMPACT_ATOMS: atom_id res chain seq x y z
N MET A 1 15.53 8.91 -11.74
CA MET A 1 16.68 8.57 -10.86
C MET A 1 16.12 8.01 -9.55
N GLN A 2 16.74 6.98 -8.97
CA GLN A 2 16.31 6.43 -7.68
C GLN A 2 17.48 6.44 -6.69
N ILE A 3 17.23 6.91 -5.46
CA ILE A 3 18.21 6.89 -4.36
C ILE A 3 17.60 6.12 -3.18
N THR A 4 18.30 5.09 -2.73
CA THR A 4 17.98 4.38 -1.48
C THR A 4 18.91 4.87 -0.38
N GLN A 5 18.36 5.47 0.68
CA GLN A 5 19.12 5.81 1.89
C GLN A 5 18.98 4.67 2.88
N ALA A 6 20.12 4.15 3.36
CA ALA A 6 20.18 3.06 4.31
C ALA A 6 21.23 3.35 5.39
N VAL A 7 21.06 2.74 6.56
CA VAL A 7 22.00 2.80 7.68
C VAL A 7 22.64 1.43 7.85
N LEU A 8 23.96 1.40 8.05
CA LEU A 8 24.66 0.22 8.52
C LEU A 8 24.66 0.23 10.05
N GLU A 9 24.00 -0.75 10.65
CA GLU A 9 23.96 -0.94 12.09
C GLU A 9 24.83 -2.14 12.43
N LYS A 10 25.66 -2.02 13.47
CA LYS A 10 26.47 -3.13 13.96
C LYS A 10 25.68 -3.86 15.04
N ASN A 11 25.49 -5.17 14.90
CA ASN A 11 24.81 -6.00 15.88
C ASN A 11 25.76 -6.40 17.02
N ASN A 12 25.23 -7.07 18.05
CA ASN A 12 26.00 -7.53 19.21
C ASN A 12 27.03 -8.62 18.90
N GLU A 13 26.98 -9.21 17.70
CA GLU A 13 27.88 -10.27 17.22
C GLU A 13 28.97 -9.72 16.28
N ASP A 14 29.23 -8.41 16.33
CA ASP A 14 30.16 -7.68 15.46
C ASP A 14 29.84 -7.73 13.95
N GLN A 15 28.63 -8.15 13.57
CA GLN A 15 28.19 -8.17 12.17
C GLN A 15 27.46 -6.86 11.81
N PHE A 16 27.58 -6.43 10.56
CA PHE A 16 26.84 -5.28 10.04
C PHE A 16 25.54 -5.71 9.37
N GLN A 17 24.42 -5.11 9.79
CA GLN A 17 23.12 -5.21 9.13
C GLN A 17 22.82 -3.89 8.40
N VAL A 18 22.25 -3.98 7.20
CA VAL A 18 21.81 -2.79 6.44
C VAL A 18 20.31 -2.62 6.64
N ARG A 19 19.88 -1.44 7.10
CA ARG A 19 18.46 -1.09 7.24
C ARG A 19 18.13 0.06 6.29
N VAL A 20 17.19 -0.17 5.38
CA VAL A 20 16.68 0.88 4.50
C VAL A 20 15.88 1.89 5.34
N MET A 21 16.22 3.17 5.20
CA MET A 21 15.54 4.27 5.89
C MET A 21 14.44 4.86 5.03
N ARG A 22 14.74 5.16 3.77
CA ARG A 22 13.80 5.71 2.79
C ARG A 22 14.33 5.54 1.39
N GLN A 23 13.41 5.61 0.42
CA GLN A 23 13.73 5.64 -0.99
C GLN A 23 13.15 6.91 -1.61
N LEU A 24 13.96 7.57 -2.43
CA LEU A 24 13.60 8.79 -3.12
C LEU A 24 13.63 8.51 -4.62
N LEU A 25 12.53 8.82 -5.29
CA LEU A 25 12.35 8.62 -6.73
C LEU A 25 12.21 9.99 -7.40
N TRP A 26 12.93 10.18 -8.50
CA TRP A 26 12.79 11.33 -9.37
C TRP A 26 12.14 10.91 -10.68
N VAL A 27 11.00 11.51 -10.99
CA VAL A 27 10.23 11.36 -12.23
C VAL A 27 9.99 12.75 -12.80
N ASP A 28 10.37 12.98 -14.05
CA ASP A 28 10.15 14.25 -14.76
C ASP A 28 10.60 15.53 -14.03
N GLY A 29 11.62 15.41 -13.17
CA GLY A 29 12.17 16.51 -12.37
C GLY A 29 11.59 16.61 -10.96
N ASP A 30 10.46 15.96 -10.69
CA ASP A 30 9.81 15.93 -9.39
C ASP A 30 10.34 14.82 -8.49
N ARG A 31 10.48 15.12 -7.19
CA ARG A 31 11.00 14.20 -6.18
C ARG A 31 9.89 13.64 -5.31
N TYR A 32 9.77 12.33 -5.30
CA TYR A 32 8.82 11.56 -4.50
C TYR A 32 9.54 10.71 -3.45
N GLU A 33 8.99 10.62 -2.25
CA GLU A 33 9.39 9.62 -1.27
C GLU A 33 8.55 8.37 -1.48
N LEU A 34 9.20 7.24 -1.74
CA LEU A 34 8.52 5.97 -1.91
C LEU A 34 8.02 5.49 -0.54
N ARG A 35 6.74 5.14 -0.47
CA ARG A 35 6.12 4.59 0.74
C ARG A 35 5.35 3.34 0.37
N GLU A 36 5.40 2.36 1.25
CA GLU A 36 4.61 1.14 1.11
C GLU A 36 3.12 1.44 1.22
N ILE A 37 2.34 0.70 0.45
CA ILE A 37 0.89 0.63 0.57
C ILE A 37 0.57 -0.69 1.25
N TYR A 38 -0.18 -0.61 2.34
CA TYR A 38 -0.55 -1.79 3.12
C TYR A 38 -1.77 -2.45 2.50
N GLY A 39 -1.77 -3.78 2.40
CA GLY A 39 -2.87 -4.53 1.81
C GLY A 39 -2.77 -4.75 0.30
N ILE A 40 -1.68 -4.29 -0.35
CA ILE A 40 -1.27 -4.77 -1.68
C ILE A 40 -0.48 -6.07 -1.46
N GLY A 41 -1.12 -7.21 -1.71
CA GLY A 41 -0.46 -8.52 -1.64
C GLY A 41 0.64 -8.65 -2.69
N ASN A 42 1.80 -9.20 -2.31
CA ASN A 42 2.87 -9.50 -3.25
C ASN A 42 2.45 -10.73 -4.09
N SER A 43 2.21 -10.55 -5.38
CA SER A 43 1.76 -11.62 -6.30
C SER A 43 2.77 -12.77 -6.51
N ALA A 44 3.82 -12.89 -5.68
CA ALA A 44 4.90 -13.87 -5.81
C ALA A 44 4.78 -15.07 -4.85
N ALA A 45 3.73 -15.15 -4.03
CA ALA A 45 3.38 -16.36 -3.30
C ALA A 45 1.85 -16.50 -3.28
N ASP A 46 1.39 -17.73 -3.52
CA ASP A 46 0.00 -18.20 -3.48
C ASP A 46 -0.85 -17.96 -4.73
N PHE A 47 -0.70 -18.93 -5.65
CA PHE A 47 -1.68 -19.33 -6.66
C PHE A 47 -2.90 -20.01 -6.02
N ASP A 48 -3.49 -19.39 -5.00
CA ASP A 48 -4.82 -19.75 -4.55
C ASP A 48 -5.79 -18.61 -4.91
N ASP A 49 -6.72 -18.93 -5.80
CA ASP A 49 -7.81 -18.05 -6.23
C ASP A 49 -8.81 -17.81 -5.08
N SER A 50 -8.66 -18.53 -3.96
CA SER A 50 -9.45 -18.39 -2.74
C SER A 50 -8.86 -17.41 -1.71
N ASP A 51 -7.88 -16.57 -2.08
CA ASP A 51 -7.32 -15.41 -1.35
C ASP A 51 -8.31 -14.45 -0.63
N PRO A 52 -8.88 -14.68 0.58
CA PRO A 52 -9.81 -13.69 1.17
C PRO A 52 -9.13 -12.33 1.44
N GLY A 53 -7.80 -12.28 1.40
CA GLY A 53 -6.99 -11.08 1.52
C GLY A 53 -7.01 -10.15 0.30
N LYS A 54 -7.64 -10.50 -0.83
CA LYS A 54 -7.65 -9.67 -2.06
C LYS A 54 -8.93 -8.84 -2.25
N GLU A 55 -10.00 -9.20 -1.55
CA GLU A 55 -11.32 -8.58 -1.70
C GLU A 55 -11.52 -7.37 -0.77
N CYS A 56 -12.37 -6.44 -1.19
CA CYS A 56 -12.81 -5.31 -0.41
C CYS A 56 -13.39 -5.77 0.94
N VAL A 57 -12.88 -5.24 2.05
CA VAL A 57 -13.31 -5.65 3.40
C VAL A 57 -14.75 -5.22 3.75
N ILE A 58 -15.40 -4.45 2.88
CA ILE A 58 -16.76 -3.95 3.06
C ILE A 58 -17.76 -4.84 2.32
N CYS A 59 -17.58 -5.02 1.00
CA CYS A 59 -18.50 -5.83 0.20
C CYS A 59 -18.11 -7.31 0.12
N MET A 60 -16.85 -7.66 0.37
CA MET A 60 -16.33 -9.03 0.24
C MET A 60 -16.67 -9.64 -1.14
N THR A 61 -16.53 -8.85 -2.21
CA THR A 61 -16.90 -9.27 -3.57
C THR A 61 -15.96 -8.65 -4.59
N GLU A 62 -15.83 -7.32 -4.58
CA GLU A 62 -14.95 -6.63 -5.52
C GLU A 62 -13.50 -6.60 -5.01
N PRO A 63 -12.50 -6.66 -5.90
CA PRO A 63 -11.10 -6.56 -5.52
C PRO A 63 -10.78 -5.19 -4.90
N LYS A 64 -9.75 -5.16 -4.05
CA LYS A 64 -9.20 -3.91 -3.52
C LYS A 64 -8.55 -3.13 -4.65
N ASP A 65 -8.99 -1.90 -4.88
CA ASP A 65 -8.42 -0.98 -5.87
C ASP A 65 -8.14 0.41 -5.28
N THR A 66 -8.49 0.66 -4.00
CA THR A 66 -8.46 2.00 -3.43
C THR A 66 -7.63 2.07 -2.15
N ALA A 67 -6.62 2.95 -2.17
CA ALA A 67 -5.79 3.27 -1.02
C ALA A 67 -6.30 4.53 -0.29
N VAL A 68 -6.31 4.46 1.05
CA VAL A 68 -6.71 5.58 1.91
C VAL A 68 -5.49 6.40 2.31
N LEU A 69 -5.54 7.72 2.15
CA LEU A 69 -4.52 8.62 2.69
C LEU A 69 -4.99 9.33 3.97
N PRO A 70 -4.06 9.56 4.93
CA PRO A 70 -2.61 9.37 4.82
C PRO A 70 -2.10 8.01 5.33
N CYS A 71 -2.99 7.11 5.77
CA CYS A 71 -2.60 5.85 6.42
C CYS A 71 -2.11 4.75 5.45
N ARG A 72 -2.36 4.91 4.15
CA ARG A 72 -1.96 4.03 3.04
C ARG A 72 -2.52 2.60 3.10
N HIS A 73 -3.64 2.39 3.79
CA HIS A 73 -4.32 1.09 3.72
C HIS A 73 -5.14 1.00 2.43
N MET A 74 -4.85 -0.01 1.63
CA MET A 74 -5.64 -0.44 0.48
C MET A 74 -6.50 -1.63 0.92
N CYS A 75 -7.75 -1.35 1.27
CA CYS A 75 -8.64 -2.34 1.89
C CYS A 75 -10.04 -2.38 1.28
N MET A 76 -10.34 -1.53 0.30
CA MET A 76 -11.68 -1.40 -0.25
C MET A 76 -11.63 -1.25 -1.77
N CYS A 77 -12.74 -1.60 -2.41
CA CYS A 77 -13.02 -1.20 -3.78
C CYS A 77 -13.46 0.27 -3.83
N SER A 78 -13.39 0.87 -5.00
CA SER A 78 -13.63 2.29 -5.23
C SER A 78 -15.07 2.71 -4.98
N GLU A 79 -16.04 1.82 -5.22
CA GLU A 79 -17.44 2.04 -4.91
C GLU A 79 -17.68 2.13 -3.40
N CYS A 80 -17.21 1.14 -2.63
CA CYS A 80 -17.32 1.16 -1.18
C CYS A 80 -16.55 2.34 -0.57
N ALA A 81 -15.43 2.75 -1.17
CA ALA A 81 -14.66 3.90 -0.70
C ALA A 81 -15.43 5.22 -0.79
N LYS A 82 -16.13 5.43 -1.90
CA LYS A 82 -16.95 6.64 -2.13
C LYS A 82 -18.09 6.72 -1.12
N GLU A 83 -18.77 5.61 -0.87
CA GLU A 83 -19.86 5.55 0.12
C GLU A 83 -19.33 5.76 1.55
N LEU A 84 -18.23 5.09 1.92
CA LEU A 84 -17.63 5.20 3.25
C LEU A 84 -17.19 6.63 3.58
N ARG A 85 -16.71 7.38 2.57
CA ARG A 85 -16.33 8.79 2.72
C ARG A 85 -17.49 9.67 3.16
N ILE A 86 -18.71 9.36 2.73
CA ILE A 86 -19.93 10.11 3.09
C ILE A 86 -20.44 9.68 4.48
N GLN A 87 -20.42 8.37 4.76
CA GLN A 87 -21.02 7.84 5.99
C GLN A 87 -20.17 8.04 7.25
N SER A 88 -18.88 7.70 7.17
CA SER A 88 -17.99 7.61 8.35
C SER A 88 -16.71 8.43 8.20
N ASN A 89 -16.22 8.55 6.96
CA ASN A 89 -14.96 9.23 6.62
C ASN A 89 -13.74 8.73 7.42
N LYS A 90 -13.70 7.43 7.75
CA LYS A 90 -12.60 6.78 8.50
C LYS A 90 -12.16 5.50 7.83
N CYS A 91 -10.86 5.23 7.83
CA CYS A 91 -10.28 3.97 7.33
C CYS A 91 -10.83 2.76 8.13
N PRO A 92 -11.31 1.68 7.48
CA PRO A 92 -11.78 0.47 8.18
C PRO A 92 -10.72 -0.24 9.00
N ILE A 93 -9.44 -0.11 8.61
CA ILE A 93 -8.33 -0.83 9.25
C ILE A 93 -7.83 -0.11 10.50
N CYS A 94 -7.45 1.17 10.36
CA CYS A 94 -6.82 1.93 11.44
C CYS A 94 -7.70 3.03 12.05
N ARG A 95 -8.92 3.24 11.52
CA ARG A 95 -9.88 4.28 11.94
C ARG A 95 -9.41 5.73 11.81
N GLN A 96 -8.26 5.96 11.19
CA GLN A 96 -7.78 7.30 10.88
C GLN A 96 -8.73 8.00 9.89
N PRO A 97 -8.97 9.32 10.03
CA PRO A 97 -9.78 10.09 9.09
C PRO A 97 -9.23 9.98 7.66
N ILE A 98 -10.15 9.88 6.69
CA ILE A 98 -9.79 9.87 5.27
C ILE A 98 -9.58 11.31 4.81
N GLU A 99 -8.38 11.63 4.37
CA GLU A 99 -8.06 12.91 3.74
C GLU A 99 -8.29 12.79 2.22
N GLU A 100 -7.67 11.78 1.62
CA GLU A 100 -7.73 11.50 0.18
C GLU A 100 -7.92 10.00 -0.09
N LEU A 101 -8.49 9.69 -1.25
CA LEU A 101 -8.65 8.34 -1.77
C LEU A 101 -7.94 8.27 -3.11
N ILE A 102 -7.08 7.26 -3.29
CA ILE A 102 -6.37 7.03 -4.54
C ILE A 102 -6.81 5.68 -5.09
N GLU A 103 -7.39 5.69 -6.29
CA GLU A 103 -7.68 4.49 -7.07
C GLU A 103 -6.40 4.02 -7.78
N ILE A 104 -6.03 2.75 -7.62
CA ILE A 104 -4.84 2.12 -8.16
C ILE A 104 -5.29 0.94 -9.01
N LYS A 105 -5.16 1.09 -10.33
CA LYS A 105 -5.45 0.02 -11.28
C LYS A 105 -4.20 -0.83 -11.48
N ILE A 106 -4.22 -2.05 -10.97
CA ILE A 106 -3.17 -3.04 -11.23
C ILE A 106 -3.50 -3.72 -12.56
N ASN A 107 -2.75 -3.40 -13.61
CA ASN A 107 -2.88 -4.10 -14.89
C ASN A 107 -2.20 -5.46 -14.77
N SER A 108 -2.97 -6.54 -14.70
CA SER A 108 -2.47 -7.93 -14.68
C SER A 108 -1.94 -8.43 -16.05
N SER A 109 -1.52 -7.54 -16.94
CA SER A 109 -1.13 -7.86 -18.32
C SER A 109 0.34 -8.30 -18.48
N TYR A 110 0.94 -8.85 -17.44
CA TYR A 110 2.14 -9.68 -17.55
C TYR A 110 1.81 -11.06 -16.97
N GLN A 111 1.15 -11.86 -17.80
CA GLN A 111 1.31 -13.32 -17.79
C GLN A 111 2.42 -13.68 -18.76
#